data_AF-A0A1B0CE48-F1
#
_entry.id   AF-A0A1B0CE48-F1
#
_cell.length_a   1.000
_cell.length_b   1.000
_cell.length_c   1.000
_cell.angle_alpha   90.00
_cell.angle_beta   90.00
_cell.angle_gamma   90.00
#
_symmetry.space_group_name_H-M   'P 1'
#
loop_
_entity.id
_entity.type
_entity.pdbx_description
1 polymer ?
#
loop_
_entity_poly.entity_id
_entity_poly.type
_entity_poly.pdbx_seq_one_letter_code
_entity_poly.pdbx_strand_id
1 'polypeptide(L)'
;MCKLFKVNPTKFGPLTNFPDYTFMDGRPTPLGAHQKKRMEQQRVIAEKIVSLNKEIAFAKERHARILREKELQQKSIQEGKLKEKGHLML
;
A
#
# COMPACT_ATOMS: atom_id res chain seq x y z
N MET A 1 20.79 25.18 -8.24
CA MET A 1 20.61 24.09 -7.25
C MET A 1 19.61 24.54 -6.19
N CYS A 2 18.35 24.10 -6.29
CA CYS A 2 17.27 24.57 -5.44
C CYS A 2 17.35 23.90 -4.06
N LYS A 3 17.52 24.69 -2.99
CA LYS A 3 17.44 24.23 -1.59
C LYS A 3 15.99 23.88 -1.28
N LEU A 4 15.62 22.61 -1.43
CA LEU A 4 14.31 22.06 -1.06
C LEU A 4 14.13 21.93 0.47
N PHE A 5 14.67 22.86 1.24
CA PHE A 5 14.65 22.88 2.71
C PHE A 5 14.07 24.22 3.18
N LYS A 6 12.74 24.29 3.24
CA LYS A 6 12.05 24.96 4.35
C LYS A 6 11.37 23.90 5.21
N VAL A 7 12.12 22.84 5.53
CA VAL A 7 11.72 21.82 6.50
C VAL A 7 12.52 22.10 7.76
N ASN A 8 11.87 22.08 8.93
CA ASN A 8 12.56 22.20 10.19
C ASN A 8 13.70 21.16 10.27
N PRO A 9 14.98 21.57 10.42
CA PRO A 9 16.11 20.64 10.42
C PRO A 9 16.07 19.64 11.57
N THR A 10 15.29 19.91 12.63
CA THR A 10 15.11 19.00 13.77
C THR A 10 14.01 17.96 13.56
N LYS A 11 13.26 18.03 12.45
CA LYS A 11 12.13 17.13 12.21
C LYS A 11 12.56 15.68 11.99
N PHE A 12 13.62 15.47 11.20
CA PHE A 12 14.18 14.17 10.91
C PHE A 12 15.63 14.32 10.45
N GLY A 13 16.52 13.49 10.98
CA GLY A 13 17.94 13.52 10.62
C GLY A 13 18.82 12.87 11.69
N PRO A 14 20.15 12.81 11.45
CA PRO A 14 21.10 12.26 12.41
C PRO A 14 21.04 13.00 13.76
N LEU A 15 20.87 14.32 13.72
CA LEU A 15 20.75 15.17 14.92
C LEU A 15 19.58 14.78 15.83
N THR A 16 18.48 14.27 15.28
CA THR A 16 17.25 13.95 16.05
C THR A 16 17.12 12.46 16.36
N ASN A 17 17.77 11.60 15.58
CA ASN A 17 17.61 10.15 15.65
C ASN A 17 18.71 9.48 16.47
N PHE A 18 19.93 10.04 16.47
CA PHE A 18 21.03 9.51 17.28
C PHE A 18 20.90 9.95 18.75
N PRO A 19 21.48 9.18 19.67
CA PRO A 19 21.49 9.55 21.08
C PRO A 19 22.41 10.76 21.32
N ASP A 20 22.00 11.65 22.21
CA ASP A 20 22.75 12.88 22.54
C ASP A 20 24.04 12.59 23.33
N TYR A 21 24.11 11.46 24.03
CA TYR A 21 25.26 11.02 24.82
C TYR A 21 25.40 9.50 24.77
N THR A 22 26.57 8.99 25.19
CA THR A 22 26.84 7.56 25.38
C THR A 22 27.65 7.37 26.66
N PHE A 23 27.56 6.18 27.28
CA PHE A 23 28.36 5.86 28.47
C PHE A 23 29.80 5.54 28.06
N MET A 24 30.78 5.95 28.87
CA MET A 24 32.20 5.65 28.63
C MET A 24 32.48 4.14 28.59
N ASP A 25 31.68 3.36 29.32
CA ASP A 25 31.76 1.90 29.30
C ASP A 25 31.27 1.26 27.99
N GLY A 26 30.76 2.07 27.04
CA GLY A 26 30.19 1.59 25.78
C GLY A 26 28.76 1.05 25.90
N ARG A 27 28.12 1.20 27.06
CA ARG A 27 26.71 0.81 27.25
C ARG A 27 25.80 1.67 26.35
N PRO A 28 24.75 1.07 25.75
CA PRO A 28 23.83 1.81 24.90
C PRO A 28 22.98 2.78 25.74
N THR A 29 22.68 3.92 25.15
CA THR A 29 21.85 4.95 25.76
C THR A 29 20.39 4.48 25.82
N PRO A 30 19.71 4.59 26.97
CA PRO A 30 18.30 4.24 27.05
C PRO A 30 17.46 5.15 26.14
N LEU A 31 16.37 4.60 25.60
CA LEU A 31 15.50 5.32 24.68
C LEU A 31 14.77 6.48 25.38
N GLY A 32 14.85 7.67 24.78
CA GLY A 32 14.07 8.83 25.23
C GLY A 32 12.58 8.66 24.96
N ALA A 33 11.74 9.24 25.81
CA ALA A 33 10.27 9.14 25.71
C ALA A 33 9.74 9.59 24.33
N HIS A 34 10.26 10.70 23.80
CA HIS A 34 9.86 11.21 22.48
C HIS A 34 10.38 10.37 21.32
N GLN A 35 11.57 9.78 21.44
CA GLN A 35 12.10 8.86 20.43
C GLN A 35 11.22 7.61 20.36
N LYS A 36 10.84 7.06 21.51
CA LYS A 36 9.87 5.95 21.60
C LYS A 36 8.52 6.33 20.98
N LYS A 37 7.98 7.50 21.30
CA LYS A 37 6.72 8.00 20.74
C LYS A 37 6.79 8.12 19.20
N ARG A 38 7.89 8.64 18.65
CA ARG A 38 8.10 8.74 17.20
C ARG A 38 8.12 7.36 16.55
N MET A 39 8.84 6.40 17.13
CA MET A 39 8.89 5.03 16.61
C MET A 39 7.51 4.37 16.58
N GLU A 40 6.73 4.53 17.66
CA GLU A 40 5.37 3.98 17.72
C GLU A 40 4.45 4.62 16.67
N GLN A 41 4.53 5.94 16.50
CA GLN A 41 3.77 6.64 15.45
C GLN A 41 4.13 6.14 14.05
N GLN A 42 5.43 5.96 13.78
CA GLN A 42 5.88 5.40 12.49
C GLN A 42 5.39 3.97 12.28
N ARG A 43 5.36 3.16 13.35
CA ARG A 43 4.83 1.79 13.30
C ARG A 43 3.35 1.77 12.91
N VAL A 44 2.53 2.57 13.58
CA VAL A 44 1.08 2.66 13.28
C VAL A 44 0.84 3.14 11.84
N ILE A 45 1.62 4.11 11.37
CA ILE A 45 1.54 4.60 9.98
C ILE A 45 1.91 3.49 9.00
N ALA A 46 2.98 2.75 9.27
CA ALA A 46 3.43 1.64 8.42
C ALA A 46 2.39 0.50 8.37
N GLU A 47 1.83 0.12 9.52
CA GLU A 47 0.76 -0.89 9.60
C GLU A 47 -0.46 -0.48 8.76
N LYS A 48 -0.86 0.79 8.83
CA LYS A 48 -1.96 1.33 8.02
C LYS A 48 -1.65 1.34 6.53
N ILE A 49 -0.43 1.69 6.13
CA ILE A 49 -0.03 1.63 4.71
C ILE A 49 -0.13 0.20 4.19
N VAL A 50 0.35 -0.78 4.96
CA VAL A 50 0.31 -2.19 4.57
C VAL A 50 -1.12 -2.71 4.47
N SER A 51 -2.01 -2.34 5.41
CA SER A 51 -3.41 -2.77 5.36
C SER A 51 -4.12 -2.22 4.12
N LEU A 52 -4.00 -0.92 3.86
CA LEU A 52 -4.62 -0.26 2.71
C LEU A 52 -4.12 -0.83 1.38
N ASN A 53 -2.82 -1.10 1.27
CA ASN A 53 -2.26 -1.71 0.07
C ASN A 53 -2.84 -3.11 -0.19
N LYS A 54 -3.03 -3.91 0.85
CA LYS A 54 -3.66 -5.24 0.73
C LYS A 54 -5.12 -5.13 0.28
N GLU A 55 -5.87 -4.19 0.84
CA GLU A 55 -7.27 -3.94 0.47
C GLU A 55 -7.40 -3.54 -1.02
N ILE A 56 -6.54 -2.63 -1.49
CA ILE A 56 -6.52 -2.18 -2.89
C ILE A 56 -6.16 -3.35 -3.83
N ALA A 57 -5.13 -4.13 -3.48
CA ALA A 57 -4.73 -5.29 -4.27
C ALA A 57 -5.88 -6.30 -4.40
N PHE A 58 -6.52 -6.63 -3.28
CA PHE A 58 -7.69 -7.51 -3.25
C PHE A 58 -8.85 -6.98 -4.09
N ALA A 59 -9.17 -5.68 -3.98
CA ALA A 59 -10.24 -5.06 -4.76
C ALA A 59 -9.99 -5.17 -6.27
N LYS A 60 -8.75 -4.96 -6.71
CA LYS A 60 -8.35 -5.10 -8.12
C LYS A 60 -8.51 -6.53 -8.62
N GLU A 61 -8.02 -7.51 -7.87
CA GLU A 61 -8.14 -8.93 -8.21
C GLU A 61 -9.61 -9.39 -8.26
N ARG A 62 -10.39 -9.00 -7.26
CA ARG A 62 -11.83 -9.29 -7.21
C ARG A 62 -12.56 -8.70 -8.42
N HIS A 63 -12.28 -7.45 -8.76
CA HIS A 63 -12.90 -6.80 -9.92
C HIS A 63 -12.55 -7.53 -11.23
N ALA A 64 -11.27 -7.87 -11.43
CA ALA A 64 -10.82 -8.63 -12.59
C ALA A 64 -11.46 -10.03 -12.67
N ARG A 65 -11.71 -10.69 -11.53
CA ARG A 65 -12.44 -11.96 -11.50
C ARG A 65 -13.91 -11.79 -11.92
N ILE A 66 -14.61 -10.79 -11.38
CA ILE A 66 -16.02 -10.52 -11.72
C ILE A 66 -16.19 -10.21 -13.20
N LEU A 67 -15.28 -9.42 -13.80
CA LEU A 67 -15.33 -9.13 -15.23
C LEU A 67 -15.17 -10.41 -16.07
N ARG A 68 -14.18 -11.25 -15.74
CA ARG A 68 -13.98 -12.53 -16.44
C ARG A 68 -15.19 -13.46 -16.30
N GLU A 69 -15.80 -13.54 -15.13
CA GLU A 69 -17.02 -14.34 -14.91
C GLU A 69 -18.19 -13.83 -15.76
N LYS A 70 -18.39 -12.50 -15.85
CA LYS A 70 -19.42 -11.89 -16.70
C LYS A 70 -19.19 -12.18 -18.18
N GLU A 71 -17.94 -12.06 -18.64
CA GLU A 71 -17.58 -12.38 -20.03
C GLU A 71 -17.83 -13.85 -20.35
N LEU A 72 -17.46 -14.76 -19.46
CA LEU A 72 -17.70 -16.20 -19.61
C LEU A 72 -19.20 -16.51 -19.64
N GLN A 73 -20.00 -15.89 -18.77
CA GLN A 73 -21.45 -16.05 -18.77
C GLN A 73 -22.08 -15.53 -20.08
N GLN A 74 -21.64 -14.37 -20.57
CA GLN A 74 -22.12 -13.84 -21.85
C GLN A 74 -21.75 -14.76 -23.01
N LYS A 75 -20.53 -15.30 -23.04
CA LYS A 75 -20.09 -16.28 -24.04
C LYS A 75 -20.91 -17.56 -23.98
N SER A 76 -21.13 -18.14 -22.79
CA SER A 76 -21.94 -19.35 -22.64
C SER A 76 -23.39 -19.13 -23.06
N ILE A 77 -23.96 -17.96 -22.77
CA ILE A 77 -25.30 -17.60 -23.23
C ILE A 77 -25.32 -17.48 -24.76
N GLN A 78 -24.31 -16.85 -25.36
CA GLN A 78 -24.22 -16.68 -26.81
C GLN A 78 -24.03 -18.02 -27.54
N GLU A 79 -23.21 -18.92 -27.01
CA GLU A 79 -23.00 -20.28 -27.55
C GLU A 79 -24.23 -21.17 -27.37
N GLY A 80 -24.97 -20.99 -26.27
CA GLY A 80 -26.23 -21.68 -26.01
C GLY A 80 -27.42 -21.15 -26.83
N LYS A 81 -27.30 -19.98 -27.49
CA LYS A 81 -28.36 -19.48 -28.37
C LYS A 81 -28.47 -20.36 -29.62
N LEU A 82 -29.70 -20.60 -30.04
CA LEU A 82 -29.96 -21.30 -31.28
C LEU A 82 -29.43 -20.48 -32.47
N LYS A 83 -28.87 -21.17 -33.48
CA LYS A 83 -28.43 -20.52 -34.72
C LYS A 83 -29.60 -19.76 -35.35
N GLU A 84 -29.30 -18.56 -35.84
CA GLU A 84 -30.27 -17.76 -36.60
C GLU A 84 -30.71 -18.54 -37.84
N LYS A 85 -32.02 -18.61 -38.08
CA LYS A 85 -32.61 -19.21 -39.29
C LYS A 85 -33.37 -18.12 -40.04
N GLY A 86 -33.36 -18.18 -41.37
CA GLY A 86 -34.16 -17.31 -42.24
C GLY A 86 -33.33 -16.57 -43.29
N HIS A 87 -32.45 -15.67 -42.88
CA HIS A 87 -31.74 -14.77 -43.82
C HIS A 87 -30.52 -15.38 -44.52
N LEU A 88 -30.00 -16.50 -44.01
CA LEU A 88 -28.83 -17.23 -44.56
C LEU A 88 -29.21 -18.36 -45.55
N MET A 89 -30.50 -18.61 -45.76
CA MET A 89 -31.01 -19.67 -46.64
C MET A 89 -31.68 -19.14 -47.93
N LEU A 90 -31.60 -17.83 -48.18
CA LEU A 90 -32.00 -17.15 -49.42
C LEU A 90 -30.75 -16.62 -50.11
#